data_AF-A0A7L0WTY8-F1
#
_entry.id   AF-A0A7L0WTY8-F1
#
_cell.length_a   1.000
_cell.length_b   1.000
_cell.length_c   1.000
_cell.angle_alpha   90.00
_cell.angle_beta   90.00
_cell.angle_gamma   90.00
#
_symmetry.space_group_name_H-M   'P 1'
#
loop_
_entity.id
_entity.type
_entity.pdbx_description
1 polymer ?
#
loop_
_entity_poly.entity_id
_entity_poly.type
_entity_poly.pdbx_seq_one_letter_code
_entity_poly.pdbx_strand_id
1 'polypeptide(L)' 'HLPKGVYDPGRDGSEKKIRECVICMMDFVYGDPIRFLPCMHIYHLDCIDDWLMRSFTCPSCMEPVDAALLSSYETN' A
#
# COMPACT_ATOMS: atom_id res chain seq x y z
N HIS A 1 -4.00 -9.10 9.55
CA HIS A 1 -2.95 -8.05 9.60
C HIS A 1 -2.43 -7.80 8.19
N LEU A 2 -2.38 -6.54 7.75
CA LEU A 2 -1.87 -6.20 6.42
C LEU A 2 -0.35 -6.40 6.34
N PRO A 3 0.17 -6.97 5.23
CA PRO A 3 1.60 -7.23 5.05
C PRO A 3 2.41 -5.93 5.04
N LYS A 4 3.51 -5.95 5.79
CA LYS A 4 4.49 -4.86 5.89
C LYS A 4 5.84 -5.31 5.34
N GLY A 5 6.63 -4.38 4.87
CA GLY A 5 7.98 -4.63 4.40
C GLY A 5 8.84 -3.38 4.42
N VAL A 6 9.99 -3.49 3.77
CA VAL A 6 10.97 -2.40 3.62
C VAL A 6 11.13 -2.13 2.13
N TYR A 7 11.11 -0.85 1.75
CA TYR A 7 11.34 -0.47 0.35
C TYR A 7 12.80 -0.73 -0.02
N ASP A 8 13.02 -1.45 -1.13
CA ASP A 8 14.34 -1.73 -1.68
C ASP A 8 14.32 -1.50 -3.20
N PRO A 9 14.84 -0.35 -3.69
CA PRO A 9 14.93 -0.06 -5.12
C PRO A 9 15.95 -0.91 -5.88
N GLY A 10 16.83 -1.66 -5.19
CA GLY A 10 17.94 -2.42 -5.81
C GLY A 10 17.55 -3.79 -6.35
N ARG A 11 16.33 -4.26 -6.11
CA ARG A 11 15.86 -5.59 -6.57
C ARG A 11 15.21 -5.58 -7.95
N ASP A 12 14.62 -4.45 -8.36
CA ASP A 12 13.91 -4.33 -9.62
C ASP A 12 14.81 -3.59 -10.62
N GLY A 13 15.57 -4.33 -11.43
CA GLY A 13 16.46 -3.80 -12.48
C GLY A 13 15.74 -3.11 -13.64
N SER A 14 14.49 -2.69 -13.44
CA SER A 14 13.64 -2.03 -14.43
C SER A 14 13.73 -0.52 -14.24
N GLU A 15 13.97 0.18 -15.33
CA GLU A 15 14.11 1.64 -15.43
C GLU A 15 13.11 2.40 -14.55
N LYS A 16 13.64 2.99 -13.45
CA LYS A 16 13.03 3.92 -12.48
C LYS A 16 11.54 4.26 -12.70
N LYS A 17 10.62 3.36 -12.31
CA LYS A 17 9.33 3.82 -11.77
C LYS A 17 9.60 4.31 -10.36
N ILE A 18 9.91 5.61 -10.23
CA ILE A 18 9.89 6.29 -8.94
C ILE A 18 8.53 5.97 -8.32
N ARG A 19 8.53 5.21 -7.22
CA ARG A 19 7.31 4.93 -6.46
C ARG A 19 7.22 6.05 -5.42
N GLU A 20 6.08 6.73 -5.41
CA GLU A 20 5.79 7.83 -4.49
C GLU A 20 4.64 7.42 -3.57
N CYS A 21 4.69 7.82 -2.31
CA CYS A 21 3.55 7.68 -1.41
C CYS A 21 2.56 8.83 -1.64
N VAL A 22 1.41 8.54 -2.23
CA VAL A 22 0.39 9.57 -2.56
C VAL A 22 -0.26 10.23 -1.34
N ILE A 23 -0.02 9.72 -0.12
CA ILE A 23 -0.56 10.30 1.11
C ILE A 23 0.29 11.50 1.52
N CYS A 24 1.61 11.36 1.48
CA CYS A 24 2.55 12.41 1.86
C CYS A 24 3.23 13.11 0.66
N MET A 25 2.99 12.63 -0.56
CA MET A 25 3.60 13.11 -1.81
C MET A 25 5.13 13.08 -1.76
N MET A 26 5.71 12.06 -1.09
CA MET A 26 7.15 11.86 -0.99
C MET A 26 7.56 10.54 -1.65
N ASP A 27 8.72 10.57 -2.31
CA ASP A 27 9.34 9.38 -2.88
C ASP A 27 9.70 8.36 -1.80
N PHE A 28 9.58 7.07 -2.12
CA PHE A 28 10.13 6.03 -1.25
C PHE A 28 11.66 5.99 -1.35
N VAL A 29 12.32 5.89 -0.21
CA VAL A 29 13.77 5.69 -0.11
C VAL A 29 14.10 4.30 0.42
N TYR A 30 15.27 3.77 0.04
CA TYR A 30 15.73 2.47 0.53
C TYR A 30 15.67 2.45 2.06
N GLY A 31 15.07 1.40 2.62
CA GLY A 31 14.91 1.28 4.07
C GLY A 31 13.58 1.78 4.61
N ASP A 32 12.78 2.50 3.80
CA ASP A 32 11.49 3.01 4.27
C ASP A 32 10.54 1.88 4.68
N PRO A 33 9.88 1.99 5.85
CA PRO A 33 8.84 1.06 6.23
C PRO A 33 7.63 1.28 5.34
N ILE A 34 7.23 0.25 4.61
CA ILE A 34 6.11 0.29 3.67
C ILE A 34 5.06 -0.75 4.03
N ARG A 35 3.82 -0.47 3.63
CA ARG A 35 2.71 -1.39 3.75
C ARG A 35 2.13 -1.71 2.40
N PHE A 36 1.82 -2.99 2.19
CA PHE A 36 1.20 -3.49 0.98
C PHE A 36 -0.28 -3.71 1.24
N LEU A 37 -1.13 -3.07 0.43
CA LEU A 37 -2.55 -3.34 0.43
C LEU A 37 -2.87 -4.53 -0.49
N PRO A 38 -3.99 -5.24 -0.27
CA PRO A 38 -4.40 -6.36 -1.12
C PRO A 38 -4.65 -5.95 -2.59
N CYS A 39 -5.00 -4.68 -2.82
CA CYS A 39 -5.14 -4.08 -4.15
C CYS A 39 -3.79 -3.74 -4.82
N MET A 40 -2.67 -4.24 -4.29
CA MET A 40 -1.29 -4.06 -4.81
C MET A 40 -0.73 -2.63 -4.74
N HIS A 41 -1.43 -1.70 -4.09
CA HIS A 41 -0.92 -0.38 -3.78
C HIS A 41 -0.01 -0.39 -2.55
N ILE A 42 0.98 0.51 -2.55
CA ILE A 42 2.02 0.60 -1.52
C ILE A 42 2.06 2.03 -0.99
N TYR A 43 2.21 2.15 0.33
CA TYR A 43 2.30 3.42 1.05
C TYR A 43 3.34 3.30 2.17
N HIS A 44 3.81 4.43 2.70
CA HIS A 44 4.57 4.42 3.96
C HIS A 44 3.69 3.85 5.06
N LEU A 45 4.29 3.03 5.92
CA LEU A 45 3.59 2.34 6.99
C LEU A 45 2.84 3.32 7.89
N ASP A 46 3.50 4.41 8.31
CA ASP A 46 2.88 5.41 9.18
C ASP A 46 1.75 6.17 8.46
N CYS A 47 1.97 6.55 7.20
CA CYS A 47 0.99 7.31 6.42
C CYS A 47 -0.31 6.53 6.21
N ILE A 48 -0.21 5.25 5.84
CA ILE A 48 -1.40 4.42 5.62
C ILE A 48 -2.04 3.98 6.92
N ASP A 49 -1.29 3.77 7.98
CA ASP A 49 -1.86 3.41 9.29
C ASP A 49 -2.71 4.58 9.82
N ASP A 50 -2.21 5.82 9.71
CA ASP A 50 -2.97 7.03 10.05
C ASP A 50 -4.25 7.20 9.20
N TRP A 51 -4.16 6.87 7.91
CA TRP A 51 -5.32 6.89 7.02
C TRP A 51 -6.36 5.83 7.41
N LEU A 52 -5.93 4.60 7.67
CA LEU A 52 -6.80 3.47 8.02
C LEU A 52 -7.47 3.62 9.39
N MET A 53 -6.93 4.46 10.28
CA MET A 53 -7.64 4.87 11.50
C MET A 53 -8.87 5.73 11.22
N ARG A 54 -8.95 6.39 10.06
CA ARG A 54 -10.07 7.25 9.65
C ARG A 54 -10.98 6.61 8.63
N SER A 55 -10.41 5.93 7.64
CA SER A 55 -11.14 5.27 6.54
C SER A 55 -10.44 3.98 6.15
N PHE A 56 -11.14 2.85 6.22
CA PHE A 56 -10.59 1.54 5.88
C PHE A 56 -10.60 1.25 4.37
N THR A 57 -10.24 2.25 3.56
CA THR A 57 -10.26 2.22 2.09
C THR A 57 -8.90 2.64 1.51
N CYS A 58 -8.57 2.10 0.34
CA CYS A 58 -7.34 2.42 -0.38
C CYS A 58 -7.40 3.85 -0.94
N PRO A 59 -6.41 4.73 -0.66
CA PRO A 59 -6.38 6.09 -1.20
C PRO A 59 -6.30 6.17 -2.73
N SER A 60 -5.70 5.17 -3.38
CA SER A 60 -5.47 5.21 -4.83
C SER A 60 -6.61 4.64 -5.66
N CYS A 61 -7.32 3.63 -5.15
CA CYS A 61 -8.40 2.97 -5.90
C CYS A 61 -9.76 3.04 -5.21
N MET A 62 -9.86 3.65 -4.04
CA MET A 62 -11.07 3.76 -3.21
C MET A 62 -11.72 2.43 -2.76
N GLU A 63 -11.12 1.30 -3.12
CA GLU A 63 -11.58 -0.02 -2.71
C GLU A 63 -11.33 -0.28 -1.21
N PRO A 64 -12.22 -1.02 -0.53
CA PRO A 64 -12.02 -1.38 0.87
C PRO A 64 -10.78 -2.25 1.04
N VAL A 65 -10.02 -1.98 2.09
CA VAL A 65 -8.77 -2.70 2.37
C VAL A 65 -9.02 -4.14 2.85
N ASP A 66 -10.28 -4.49 3.15
CA ASP A 66 -10.70 -5.86 3.43
C ASP A 66 -11.09 -6.66 2.17
N ALA A 67 -11.10 -6.06 0.97
CA ALA A 67 -11.66 -6.69 -0.24
C ALA A 67 -11.08 -8.09 -0.57
N ALA A 68 -9.86 -8.41 -0.11
CA ALA A 68 -9.31 -9.76 -0.21
C ALA A 68 -10.06 -10.84 0.61
N LEU A 69 -10.95 -10.45 1.52
CA LEU A 69 -11.87 -11.33 2.25
C LEU A 69 -13.28 -11.33 1.66
N LEU A 70 -13.64 -10.35 0.82
CA LEU A 70 -14.94 -10.29 0.14
C LEU A 70 -14.99 -11.13 -1.14
N SER A 71 -13.83 -11.51 -1.71
CA SER A 71 -13.77 -12.46 -2.83
C SER A 71 -14.32 -13.86 -2.51
N SER A 72 -14.61 -14.16 -1.25
CA SER A 72 -15.25 -15.41 -0.82
C SER A 72 -16.72 -15.27 -0.42
N TYR A 73 -17.31 -14.06 -0.41
CA TYR A 73 -18.70 -13.85 0.01
C TYR A 73 -19.65 -13.40 -1.10
N GLU A 74 -19.17 -13.15 -2.32
CA GLU A 74 -20.03 -12.90 -3.49
C GLU A 74 -20.25 -14.18 -4.33
N THR A 75 -20.61 -15.29 -3.68
CA THR A 75 -21.20 -16.45 -4.36
C THR A 75 -22.28 -17.09 -3.48
N ASN A 76 -23.30 -16.31 -3.14
CA ASN A 76 -24.57 -16.89 -2.73
C ASN A 76 -25.76 -16.14 -3.33
#